data_AF-A0A447JID1-F1
#
_entry.id   AF-A0A447JID1-F1
#
_cell.length_a   1.000
_cell.length_b   1.000
_cell.length_c   1.000
_cell.angle_alpha   90.00
_cell.angle_beta   90.00
_cell.angle_gamma   90.00
#
_symmetry.space_group_name_H-M   'P 1'
#
loop_
_entity.id
_entity.type
_entity.pdbx_description
1 polymer ?
#
loop_
_entity_poly.entity_id
_entity_poly.type
_entity_poly.pdbx_seq_one_letter_code
_entity_poly.pdbx_strand_id
1 'polypeptide(L)'
;MAGNGEWICRPLNNPQKLQFNAYMDDNPKGFGLLQLDRDFSHYQDVMGWYNKRPSLWVEPRSKWGKGAVSLMEIPTTGETLDNVVCFWQPEKAIKAGDTLAFNYRFVLERAAAGTIAACAGHGDPYRDGRLSRGLGAGRTLPG
;
A
#
# COMPACT_ATOMS: atom_id res chain seq x y z
N MET A 1 -0.73 -8.85 -2.57
CA MET A 1 -0.43 -10.27 -2.81
C MET A 1 -0.21 -10.48 -4.30
N ALA A 2 1.02 -10.85 -4.66
CA ALA A 2 1.40 -11.08 -6.05
C ALA A 2 0.84 -12.41 -6.60
N GLY A 3 0.90 -12.60 -7.92
CA GLY A 3 0.40 -13.81 -8.60
C GLY A 3 1.07 -15.10 -8.09
N ASN A 4 2.37 -15.04 -7.81
CA ASN A 4 3.15 -16.10 -7.15
C ASN A 4 2.70 -16.41 -5.70
N GLY A 5 1.95 -15.52 -5.06
CA GLY A 5 1.49 -15.62 -3.66
C GLY A 5 2.30 -14.80 -2.65
N GLU A 6 3.33 -14.06 -3.07
CA GLU A 6 4.14 -13.20 -2.20
C GLU A 6 3.32 -12.04 -1.62
N TRP A 7 3.57 -11.69 -0.37
CA TRP A 7 3.01 -10.53 0.31
C TRP A 7 4.09 -9.51 0.58
N ILE A 8 3.77 -8.25 0.34
CA ILE A 8 4.75 -7.18 0.47
C ILE A 8 4.12 -5.95 1.12
N CYS A 9 4.97 -5.17 1.78
CA CYS A 9 4.58 -4.20 2.77
C CYS A 9 5.44 -2.93 2.67
N ARG A 10 5.14 -2.01 1.75
CA ARG A 10 5.81 -0.70 1.70
C ARG A 10 5.07 0.35 2.54
N PRO A 11 5.75 1.03 3.49
CA PRO A 11 5.27 2.28 4.09
C PRO A 11 5.20 3.42 3.06
N LEU A 12 4.13 4.19 3.11
CA LEU A 12 3.95 5.40 2.28
C LEU A 12 4.78 6.56 2.83
N ASN A 13 5.27 7.42 1.94
CA ASN A 13 6.03 8.62 2.29
C ASN A 13 5.43 9.87 1.62
N ASN A 14 5.79 11.05 2.15
CA ASN A 14 5.61 12.33 1.46
C ASN A 14 6.98 12.80 0.93
N PRO A 15 7.39 12.41 -0.29
CA PRO A 15 8.72 12.66 -0.80
C PRO A 15 8.91 14.11 -1.25
N GLN A 16 10.15 14.61 -1.24
CA GLN A 16 10.50 15.95 -1.74
C GLN A 16 10.42 16.11 -3.27
N LYS A 17 10.28 14.98 -4.00
CA LYS A 17 10.15 14.90 -5.46
C LYS A 17 9.20 13.76 -5.80
N LEU A 18 8.46 13.88 -6.89
CA LEU A 18 7.59 12.81 -7.40
C LEU A 18 8.32 11.46 -7.42
N GLN A 19 7.78 10.48 -6.71
CA GLN A 19 8.25 9.09 -6.77
C GLN A 19 7.25 8.25 -7.54
N PHE A 20 7.76 7.35 -8.37
CA PHE A 20 6.98 6.37 -9.10
C PHE A 20 7.65 5.00 -8.95
N ASN A 21 6.95 4.08 -8.32
CA ASN A 21 7.43 2.72 -8.08
C ASN A 21 6.52 1.78 -8.87
N ALA A 22 7.07 1.00 -9.79
CA ALA A 22 6.34 0.00 -10.55
C ALA A 22 6.80 -1.39 -10.10
N TYR A 23 5.85 -2.24 -9.74
CA TYR A 23 6.11 -3.58 -9.24
C TYR A 23 5.54 -4.63 -10.19
N MET A 24 6.41 -5.28 -10.94
CA MET A 24 6.05 -6.24 -11.98
C MET A 24 5.37 -7.50 -11.38
N ASP A 25 4.30 -7.96 -12.00
CA ASP A 25 3.58 -9.18 -11.63
C ASP A 25 2.84 -9.80 -12.83
N ASP A 26 2.38 -11.04 -12.69
CA ASP A 26 1.53 -11.74 -13.66
C ASP A 26 0.31 -12.35 -12.95
N ASN A 27 -0.86 -11.73 -13.15
CA ASN A 27 -2.12 -12.02 -12.45
C ASN A 27 -2.06 -11.76 -10.93
N PRO A 28 -1.97 -10.49 -10.48
CA PRO A 28 -1.99 -10.15 -9.06
C PRO A 28 -3.23 -10.70 -8.36
N LYS A 29 -3.04 -11.22 -7.14
CA LYS A 29 -4.13 -11.69 -6.27
C LYS A 29 -4.80 -10.56 -5.48
N GLY A 30 -4.10 -9.43 -5.34
CA GLY A 30 -4.67 -8.17 -4.88
C GLY A 30 -3.64 -7.15 -4.43
N PHE A 31 -4.06 -5.90 -4.37
CA PHE A 31 -3.25 -4.75 -3.96
C PHE A 31 -4.17 -3.66 -3.39
N GLY A 32 -3.63 -2.69 -2.65
CA GLY A 32 -4.45 -1.66 -2.04
C GLY A 32 -3.64 -0.66 -1.24
N LEU A 33 -4.37 0.15 -0.45
CA LEU A 33 -3.83 1.07 0.54
C LEU A 33 -4.51 0.75 1.88
N LEU A 34 -3.71 0.42 2.90
CA LEU A 34 -4.21 -0.01 4.21
C LEU A 34 -3.93 1.04 5.29
N GLN A 35 -4.98 1.45 5.98
CA GLN A 35 -4.90 2.21 7.23
C GLN A 35 -4.82 1.23 8.39
N LEU A 36 -3.60 0.98 8.85
CA LEU A 36 -3.28 0.00 9.88
C LEU A 36 -3.36 0.51 11.29
N ASP A 37 -2.84 1.72 11.49
CA ASP A 37 -2.86 2.34 12.78
C ASP A 37 -4.27 2.91 13.03
N ARG A 38 -4.77 2.56 14.22
CA ARG A 38 -6.14 2.76 14.67
C ARG A 38 -6.18 3.38 16.06
N ASP A 39 -5.03 3.55 16.71
CA ASP A 39 -4.98 4.21 18.01
C ASP A 39 -5.22 5.71 17.81
N PHE A 40 -6.27 6.23 18.46
CA PHE A 40 -6.60 7.64 18.36
C PHE A 40 -5.47 8.54 18.88
N SER A 41 -4.68 8.06 19.85
CA SER A 41 -3.61 8.84 20.49
C SER A 41 -2.44 9.18 19.57
N HIS A 42 -2.29 8.49 18.43
CA HIS A 42 -1.29 8.82 17.41
C HIS A 42 -1.73 9.92 16.43
N TYR A 43 -3.04 10.23 16.36
CA TYR A 43 -3.60 11.23 15.45
C TYR A 43 -4.15 12.46 16.19
N GLN A 44 -4.82 12.23 17.33
CA GLN A 44 -5.41 13.23 18.23
C GLN A 44 -6.42 14.21 17.60
N ASP A 45 -6.76 14.04 16.33
CA ASP A 45 -7.72 14.87 15.60
C ASP A 45 -9.17 14.33 15.69
N VAL A 46 -9.98 15.07 16.45
CA VAL A 46 -11.42 14.82 16.65
C VAL A 46 -12.31 15.29 15.49
N MET A 47 -11.76 15.96 14.48
CA MET A 47 -12.48 16.41 13.28
C MET A 47 -12.25 15.46 12.11
N GLY A 48 -10.98 15.22 11.73
CA GLY A 48 -10.61 14.38 10.59
C GLY A 48 -10.67 12.88 10.83
N TRP A 49 -10.73 12.44 12.10
CA TRP A 49 -10.89 11.04 12.53
C TRP A 49 -10.00 10.05 11.75
N TYR A 50 -8.74 10.41 11.55
CA TYR A 50 -7.78 9.65 10.73
C TYR A 50 -7.71 8.15 11.08
N ASN A 51 -7.74 7.82 12.36
CA ASN A 51 -7.75 6.43 12.85
C ASN A 51 -8.98 5.61 12.40
N LYS A 52 -10.08 6.27 12.02
CA LYS A 52 -11.33 5.63 11.55
C LYS A 52 -11.41 5.53 10.02
N ARG A 53 -10.51 6.15 9.24
CA ARG A 53 -10.53 6.09 7.76
C ARG A 53 -10.41 4.64 7.25
N PRO A 54 -11.14 4.25 6.19
CA PRO A 54 -11.16 2.86 5.74
C PRO A 54 -9.81 2.44 5.13
N SER A 55 -9.54 1.13 5.16
CA SER A 55 -8.58 0.51 4.24
C SER A 55 -9.32 0.13 2.95
N LEU A 56 -8.66 0.21 1.80
CA LEU A 56 -9.21 -0.21 0.51
C LEU A 56 -8.29 -1.23 -0.16
N TRP A 57 -8.85 -2.40 -0.47
CA TRP A 57 -8.19 -3.48 -1.16
C TRP A 57 -8.90 -3.83 -2.48
N VAL A 58 -8.12 -4.01 -3.54
CA VAL A 58 -8.56 -4.50 -4.84
C VAL A 58 -8.26 -5.98 -4.91
N GLU A 59 -9.30 -6.79 -5.12
CA GLU A 59 -9.23 -8.23 -5.32
C GLU A 59 -9.62 -8.56 -6.78
N PRO A 60 -8.65 -8.80 -7.69
CA PRO A 60 -8.92 -9.25 -9.05
C PRO A 60 -9.71 -10.57 -9.07
N ARG A 61 -10.74 -10.62 -9.93
CA ARG A 61 -11.64 -11.76 -10.14
C ARG A 61 -11.52 -12.35 -11.56
N SER A 62 -10.64 -11.80 -12.38
CA SER A 62 -10.19 -12.35 -13.67
C SER A 62 -8.67 -12.37 -13.75
N LYS A 63 -8.12 -13.12 -14.72
CA LYS A 63 -6.68 -13.08 -15.04
C LYS A 63 -6.36 -11.76 -15.75
N TRP A 64 -5.52 -10.94 -15.14
CA TRP A 64 -5.12 -9.62 -15.67
C TRP A 64 -3.84 -9.67 -16.52
N GLY A 65 -3.18 -10.84 -16.56
CA GLY A 65 -1.92 -11.04 -17.27
C GLY A 65 -0.76 -10.28 -16.63
N LYS A 66 0.25 -10.02 -17.46
CA LYS A 66 1.46 -9.28 -17.09
C LYS A 66 1.24 -7.78 -17.01
N GLY A 67 1.89 -7.16 -16.05
CA GLY A 67 1.87 -5.73 -15.83
C GLY A 67 2.61 -5.36 -14.56
N ALA A 68 2.24 -4.23 -13.98
CA ALA A 68 2.74 -3.77 -12.70
C ALA A 68 1.63 -3.22 -11.81
N VAL A 69 1.77 -3.39 -10.50
CA VAL A 69 1.14 -2.49 -9.54
C VAL A 69 2.01 -1.23 -9.47
N SER A 70 1.44 -0.09 -9.84
CA SER A 70 2.11 1.21 -9.90
C SER A 70 1.69 2.07 -8.71
N LEU A 71 2.67 2.50 -7.91
CA LEU A 71 2.52 3.40 -6.77
C LEU A 71 3.18 4.75 -7.08
N MET A 72 2.38 5.81 -7.10
CA MET A 72 2.83 7.20 -7.26
C MET A 72 2.70 7.93 -5.91
N GLU A 73 3.79 8.56 -5.48
CA GLU A 73 3.84 9.39 -4.27
C GLU A 73 4.23 10.82 -4.71
N ILE A 74 3.27 11.74 -4.61
CA ILE A 74 3.36 13.13 -5.05
C ILE A 74 3.79 14.00 -3.85
N PRO A 75 4.71 14.96 -4.01
CA PRO A 75 5.03 15.91 -2.96
C PRO A 75 3.81 16.77 -2.61
N THR A 76 3.44 16.83 -1.32
CA THR A 76 2.43 17.76 -0.81
C THR A 76 2.94 18.54 0.39
N THR A 77 2.43 19.75 0.58
CA THR A 77 2.67 20.59 1.77
C THR A 77 1.52 20.55 2.77
N GLY A 78 0.43 19.84 2.48
CA GLY A 78 -0.75 19.75 3.35
C GLY A 78 -1.63 18.52 3.07
N GLU A 79 -2.49 18.21 4.03
CA GLU A 79 -3.35 17.01 4.08
C GLU A 79 -4.63 17.10 3.24
N THR A 80 -4.96 18.28 2.70
CA THR A 80 -6.19 18.53 1.94
C THR A 80 -6.12 18.07 0.48
N LEU A 81 -4.95 17.65 0.01
CA LEU A 81 -4.71 17.16 -1.34
C LEU A 81 -4.23 15.70 -1.26
N ASP A 82 -5.00 14.79 -1.87
CA ASP A 82 -4.58 13.39 -2.01
C ASP A 82 -3.29 13.30 -2.83
N ASN A 83 -2.26 12.71 -2.24
CA ASN A 83 -0.91 12.69 -2.81
C ASN A 83 -0.36 11.27 -3.08
N VAL A 84 -1.19 10.23 -2.89
CA VAL A 84 -0.83 8.83 -3.11
C VAL A 84 -1.81 8.19 -4.09
N VAL A 85 -1.30 7.55 -5.14
CA VAL A 85 -2.10 6.81 -6.13
C VAL A 85 -1.55 5.40 -6.31
N CYS A 86 -2.41 4.38 -6.24
CA CYS A 86 -2.04 2.98 -6.39
C CYS A 86 -2.99 2.31 -7.39
N PHE A 87 -2.45 1.74 -8.48
CA PHE A 87 -3.25 1.21 -9.60
C PHE A 87 -2.54 0.06 -10.32
N TRP A 88 -3.28 -0.70 -11.14
CA TRP A 88 -2.70 -1.70 -12.04
C TRP A 88 -2.43 -1.11 -13.42
N GLN A 89 -1.26 -1.42 -13.97
CA GLN A 89 -0.81 -1.01 -15.29
C GLN A 89 -0.42 -2.24 -16.12
N PRO A 90 -1.18 -2.64 -17.14
CA PRO A 90 -0.81 -3.74 -18.03
C PRO A 90 0.54 -3.50 -18.73
N GLU A 91 1.31 -4.58 -18.96
CA GLU A 91 2.61 -4.52 -19.65
C GLU A 91 2.46 -4.06 -21.11
N LYS A 92 1.41 -4.54 -21.80
CA LYS A 92 1.07 -4.10 -23.14
C LYS A 92 0.44 -2.70 -23.10
N ALA A 93 1.08 -1.74 -23.78
CA ALA A 93 0.51 -0.42 -24.01
C ALA A 93 -0.87 -0.51 -24.68
N ILE A 94 -1.86 0.15 -24.06
CA ILE A 94 -3.25 0.19 -24.49
C ILE A 94 -3.39 1.12 -25.69
N LYS A 95 -4.01 0.66 -26.78
CA LYS A 95 -4.24 1.45 -28.00
C LYS A 95 -5.72 1.84 -28.14
N ALA A 96 -5.99 2.88 -28.93
CA ALA A 96 -7.35 3.22 -29.32
C ALA A 96 -8.02 2.01 -30.01
N GLY A 97 -9.20 1.60 -29.52
CA GLY A 97 -9.92 0.42 -29.97
C GLY A 97 -9.58 -0.89 -29.24
N ASP A 98 -8.58 -0.92 -28.35
CA ASP A 98 -8.37 -2.09 -27.47
C ASP A 98 -9.54 -2.18 -26.45
N THR A 99 -10.12 -3.38 -26.31
CA THR A 99 -11.10 -3.70 -25.25
C THR A 99 -10.44 -4.53 -24.17
N LEU A 100 -10.54 -4.09 -22.92
CA LEU A 100 -9.95 -4.76 -21.75
C LEU A 100 -11.04 -5.09 -20.71
N ALA A 101 -11.00 -6.30 -20.16
CA ALA A 101 -12.00 -6.82 -19.22
C ALA A 101 -11.38 -7.07 -17.83
N PHE A 102 -11.43 -6.06 -16.97
CA PHE A 102 -10.97 -6.15 -15.58
C PHE A 102 -12.13 -6.42 -14.63
N ASN A 103 -12.32 -7.68 -14.25
CA ASN A 103 -13.24 -8.04 -13.18
C ASN A 103 -12.50 -7.98 -11.85
N TYR A 104 -13.06 -7.26 -10.87
CA TYR A 104 -12.49 -7.14 -9.52
C TYR A 104 -13.57 -6.85 -8.48
N ARG A 105 -13.17 -6.89 -7.21
CA ARG A 105 -13.94 -6.43 -6.06
C ARG A 105 -13.12 -5.39 -5.30
N PHE A 106 -13.79 -4.34 -4.83
CA PHE A 106 -13.28 -3.51 -3.75
C PHE A 106 -13.70 -4.11 -2.41
N VAL A 107 -12.73 -4.39 -1.55
CA VAL A 107 -12.94 -4.73 -0.15
C VAL A 107 -12.60 -3.49 0.68
N LEU A 108 -13.65 -2.87 1.21
CA LEU A 108 -13.54 -1.78 2.19
C LEU A 108 -13.58 -2.41 3.58
N GLU A 109 -12.49 -2.30 4.32
CA GLU A 109 -12.41 -2.89 5.66
C GLU A 109 -11.93 -1.86 6.69
N ARG A 110 -12.50 -1.96 7.90
CA ARG A 110 -11.74 -1.64 9.12
C ARG A 110 -10.86 -2.85 9.41
N ALA A 111 -9.78 -3.00 8.64
CA ALA A 111 -8.96 -4.20 8.63
C ALA A 111 -8.62 -4.69 10.05
N ALA A 112 -8.86 -5.98 10.31
CA ALA A 112 -8.41 -6.63 11.52
C ALA A 112 -6.88 -6.53 11.67
N ALA A 113 -6.37 -6.68 12.90
CA ALA A 113 -5.02 -6.26 13.25
C ALA A 113 -3.89 -6.94 12.45
N GLY A 114 -2.97 -6.12 11.91
CA GLY A 114 -1.64 -6.53 11.40
C GLY A 114 -1.41 -6.36 9.89
N THR A 115 -0.16 -6.03 9.51
CA THR A 115 0.40 -5.93 8.13
C THR A 115 0.19 -4.63 7.31
N ILE A 116 1.18 -3.72 7.24
CA ILE A 116 1.13 -2.49 6.41
C ILE A 116 1.31 -2.85 4.94
N ALA A 117 0.26 -2.86 4.12
CA ALA A 117 0.37 -3.35 2.74
C ALA A 117 0.02 -2.30 1.67
N ALA A 118 1.04 -1.60 1.17
CA ALA A 118 1.18 -1.42 -0.28
C ALA A 118 2.01 -2.60 -0.80
N CYS A 119 1.38 -3.53 -1.54
CA CYS A 119 2.01 -4.80 -1.92
C CYS A 119 2.87 -4.75 -3.20
N ALA A 120 4.16 -4.40 -3.05
CA ALA A 120 5.37 -5.04 -3.66
C ALA A 120 6.68 -4.25 -3.32
N GLY A 121 7.92 -4.75 -3.49
CA GLY A 121 8.44 -6.13 -3.66
C GLY A 121 9.42 -6.52 -2.51
N HIS A 122 9.41 -7.77 -2.00
CA HIS A 122 10.28 -8.35 -0.93
C HIS A 122 10.18 -7.84 0.55
N GLY A 123 10.57 -8.71 1.51
CA GLY A 123 10.36 -8.59 2.99
C GLY A 123 11.30 -7.65 3.75
N ASP A 124 11.12 -7.36 5.05
CA ASP A 124 10.91 -8.26 6.21
C ASP A 124 9.73 -7.84 7.14
N PRO A 125 8.83 -8.75 7.56
CA PRO A 125 7.71 -8.41 8.45
C PRO A 125 8.12 -8.21 9.92
N TYR A 126 7.64 -7.13 10.55
CA TYR A 126 7.71 -6.97 12.00
C TYR A 126 6.78 -7.98 12.71
N ARG A 127 7.35 -9.16 12.97
CA ARG A 127 7.07 -10.08 14.09
C ARG A 127 5.63 -10.55 14.28
N ASP A 128 5.42 -11.75 13.74
CA ASP A 128 4.62 -12.81 14.36
C ASP A 128 4.75 -12.86 15.90
N GLY A 129 3.70 -12.37 16.58
CA GLY A 129 3.18 -12.89 17.85
C GLY A 129 3.99 -12.77 19.15
N ARG A 130 5.32 -12.60 19.13
CA ARG A 130 6.17 -12.64 20.34
C ARG A 130 7.08 -11.42 20.47
N LEU A 131 6.71 -10.49 21.36
CA LEU A 131 7.54 -9.94 22.45
C LEU A 131 6.88 -8.71 23.10
N SER A 132 6.86 -8.71 24.43
CA SER A 132 6.40 -7.60 25.27
C SER A 132 7.42 -6.46 25.37
N ARG A 133 6.97 -5.32 25.93
CA ARG A 133 7.73 -4.09 26.25
C ARG A 133 9.22 -4.31 26.63
N GLY A 134 10.08 -3.40 26.17
CA GLY A 134 11.43 -3.19 26.73
C GLY A 134 12.07 -1.89 26.23
N LEU A 135 12.59 -1.06 27.14
CA LEU A 135 13.33 0.17 26.83
C LEU A 135 14.72 -0.15 26.25
N GLY A 136 15.32 0.79 25.51
CA GLY A 136 16.74 0.75 25.17
C GLY A 136 17.21 2.02 24.46
N ALA A 137 18.03 2.84 25.12
CA ALA A 137 18.47 4.12 24.58
C ALA A 137 19.69 4.01 23.66
N GLY A 138 19.69 4.85 22.62
CA GLY A 138 20.83 5.57 22.04
C GLY A 138 22.15 4.83 21.71
N ARG A 139 22.57 4.96 20.45
CA ARG A 139 23.95 5.41 20.16
C ARG A 139 24.10 6.01 18.75
N THR A 140 24.66 7.22 18.69
CA THR A 140 25.32 7.77 17.50
C THR A 140 26.56 6.93 17.16
N LEU A 141 26.90 6.84 15.87
CA LEU A 141 28.24 6.44 15.41
C LEU A 141 28.73 7.44 14.35
N PRO A 142 30.01 7.85 14.38
CA PRO A 142 30.58 8.87 13.49
C PRO A 142 31.40 8.27 12.34
N GLY A 143 31.83 9.14 11.41
CA GLY A 143 33.03 8.96 10.58
C GLY A 143 32.81 8.29 9.24
#